data_AF-A0A0N0MC16-F1
#
_entry.id   AF-A0A0N0MC16-F1
#
_cell.length_a   1.000
_cell.length_b   1.000
_cell.length_c   1.000
_cell.angle_alpha   90.00
_cell.angle_beta   90.00
_cell.angle_gamma   90.00
#
_symmetry.space_group_name_H-M   'P 1'
#
loop_
_entity.id
_entity.type
_entity.pdbx_description
1 polymer ?
#
loop_
_entity_poly.entity_id
_entity_poly.type
_entity_poly.pdbx_seq_one_letter_code
_entity_poly.pdbx_strand_id
1 'polypeptide(L)' 'MISSGFKLIFAAMAILGPFAAGAMRQFVVNDEVYAFFLVGGVLLGLVGLFGFAAFERDELIEHERNLRGER' A
#
# COMPACT_ATOMS: atom_id res chain seq x y z
N MET A 1 -16.29 9.12 -4.15
CA MET A 1 -15.98 8.04 -5.13
C MET A 1 -14.50 7.96 -5.48
N ILE A 2 -13.81 9.08 -5.70
CA ILE A 2 -12.36 9.09 -6.02
C ILE A 2 -11.51 8.50 -4.87
N SER A 3 -11.82 8.83 -3.60
CA SER A 3 -11.13 8.27 -2.41
C SER A 3 -11.12 6.73 -2.38
N SER A 4 -12.26 6.09 -2.63
CA SER A 4 -12.39 4.63 -2.58
C SER A 4 -11.53 3.92 -3.64
N GLY A 5 -11.35 4.54 -4.81
CA GLY A 5 -10.47 4.01 -5.86
C GLY A 5 -9.00 4.06 -5.46
N PHE A 6 -8.55 5.18 -4.87
CA PHE A 6 -7.19 5.29 -4.35
C PHE A 6 -6.93 4.31 -3.21
N LYS A 7 -7.85 4.16 -2.27
CA LYS A 7 -7.77 3.16 -1.19
C LYS A 7 -7.60 1.75 -1.75
N LEU A 8 -8.37 1.38 -2.78
CA LEU A 8 -8.25 0.08 -3.43
C LEU A 8 -6.87 -0.12 -4.06
N ILE A 9 -6.31 0.90 -4.71
CA ILE A 9 -4.97 0.85 -5.31
C ILE A 9 -3.91 0.63 -4.22
N PHE A 10 -3.95 1.41 -3.13
CA PHE A 10 -2.99 1.28 -2.03
C PHE A 10 -3.10 -0.08 -1.32
N ALA A 11 -4.31 -0.58 -1.10
CA ALA A 11 -4.54 -1.93 -0.57
C ALA A 11 -4.03 -3.02 -1.52
N ALA A 12 -4.24 -2.87 -2.82
CA ALA A 12 -3.71 -3.80 -3.82
C ALA A 12 -2.18 -3.78 -3.84
N MET A 13 -1.55 -2.60 -3.80
CA MET A 13 -0.09 -2.45 -3.73
C MET A 13 0.50 -3.10 -2.47
N ALA A 14 -0.20 -2.98 -1.33
CA ALA A 14 0.21 -3.58 -0.06
C ALA A 14 0.40 -5.10 -0.14
N ILE A 15 -0.44 -5.77 -0.94
CA ILE A 15 -0.44 -7.23 -1.10
C ILE A 15 0.40 -7.65 -2.30
N LEU A 16 0.20 -7.01 -3.46
CA LEU A 16 0.82 -7.39 -4.72
C LEU A 16 2.32 -7.09 -4.74
N GLY A 17 2.80 -6.06 -4.06
CA GLY A 17 4.23 -5.73 -3.98
C GLY A 17 5.06 -6.88 -3.38
N PRO A 18 4.80 -7.27 -2.12
CA PRO A 18 5.50 -8.38 -1.47
C PRO A 18 5.28 -9.73 -2.18
N PHE A 19 4.07 -9.97 -2.69
CA PHE A 19 3.76 -11.18 -3.47
C PHE A 19 4.61 -11.27 -4.74
N ALA A 20 4.66 -10.20 -5.53
CA ALA A 20 5.46 -10.16 -6.76
C ALA A 20 6.95 -10.32 -6.46
N ALA A 21 7.45 -9.69 -5.38
CA ALA A 21 8.82 -9.90 -4.91
C ALA A 21 9.12 -11.38 -4.62
N GLY A 22 8.24 -12.08 -3.91
CA GLY A 22 8.39 -13.51 -3.65
C GLY A 22 8.34 -14.35 -4.93
N ALA A 23 7.41 -14.04 -5.85
CA ALA A 23 7.27 -14.74 -7.12
C ALA A 23 8.52 -14.63 -8.01
N MET A 24 9.25 -13.51 -7.93
CA MET A 24 10.49 -13.30 -8.68
C MET A 24 11.59 -14.30 -8.33
N ARG A 25 11.53 -15.00 -7.17
CA ARG A 25 12.49 -16.03 -6.81
C ARG A 25 12.55 -17.18 -7.82
N GLN A 26 11.46 -17.44 -8.53
CA GLN A 26 11.39 -18.49 -9.54
C GLN A 26 12.10 -18.12 -10.85
N PHE A 27 12.29 -16.82 -11.10
CA PHE A 27 12.85 -16.30 -12.36
C PHE A 27 14.28 -15.77 -12.18
N VAL A 28 14.60 -15.25 -10.99
CA VAL A 28 15.90 -14.61 -10.71
C VAL A 28 16.82 -15.60 -10.00
N VAL A 29 17.81 -16.10 -10.74
CA VAL A 29 18.81 -17.06 -10.24
C VAL A 29 19.90 -16.39 -9.40
N ASN A 30 20.23 -15.14 -9.69
CA ASN A 30 21.25 -14.39 -8.95
C ASN A 30 20.67 -13.82 -7.65
N ASP A 31 21.24 -14.20 -6.50
CA ASP A 31 20.75 -13.81 -5.18
C ASP A 31 20.82 -12.31 -4.91
N GLU A 32 21.83 -11.61 -5.41
CA GLU A 32 21.97 -10.15 -5.25
C GLU A 32 20.86 -9.42 -6.01
N VAL A 33 20.60 -9.85 -7.24
CA VAL A 33 19.51 -9.30 -8.06
C VAL A 33 18.16 -9.59 -7.41
N TYR A 34 17.96 -10.79 -6.87
CA TYR A 34 16.74 -11.15 -6.15
C TYR A 34 16.54 -10.27 -4.91
N ALA A 35 17.60 -9.95 -4.17
CA ALA A 35 17.52 -9.09 -3.01
C ALA A 35 16.99 -7.69 -3.35
N PHE A 36 17.36 -7.11 -4.50
CA PHE A 36 16.79 -5.84 -4.97
C PHE A 36 15.28 -5.93 -5.22
N PHE A 37 14.81 -7.01 -5.86
CA PHE A 37 13.37 -7.24 -6.05
C PHE A 37 12.64 -7.43 -4.73
N LEU A 38 13.24 -8.16 -3.80
CA LEU A 38 12.68 -8.39 -2.47
C LEU A 38 12.50 -7.07 -1.71
N VAL A 39 13.56 -6.26 -1.64
CA VAL A 39 13.52 -4.95 -0.97
C VAL A 39 12.51 -4.03 -1.68
N GLY A 40 12.52 -3.97 -3.01
CA GLY A 40 11.60 -3.15 -3.79
C GLY A 40 10.13 -3.53 -3.57
N GLY A 41 9.79 -4.82 -3.61
CA GLY A 41 8.42 -5.28 -3.39
C GLY A 41 7.94 -5.08 -1.95
N VAL A 42 8.82 -5.26 -0.96
CA VAL A 42 8.51 -4.95 0.44
C VAL A 42 8.28 -3.44 0.63
N LEU A 43 9.14 -2.60 0.09
CA LEU A 43 8.97 -1.14 0.16
C LEU A 43 7.67 -0.70 -0.54
N LEU A 44 7.36 -1.27 -1.70
CA LEU A 44 6.09 -1.00 -2.38
C LEU A 44 4.89 -1.41 -1.53
N GLY A 45 4.97 -2.55 -0.86
CA GLY A 45 3.96 -3.03 0.07
C GLY A 45 3.75 -2.07 1.25
N LEU A 46 4.85 -1.58 1.84
CA LEU A 46 4.81 -0.61 2.93
C LEU A 46 4.21 0.72 2.49
N VAL A 47 4.56 1.22 1.31
CA VAL A 47 3.93 2.43 0.73
C VAL A 47 2.42 2.22 0.54
N GLY A 48 2.01 1.04 0.07
CA GLY A 48 0.61 0.63 0.00
C GLY A 48 -0.10 0.73 1.36
N LEU A 49 0.47 0.12 2.40
CA LEU A 49 -0.07 0.13 3.76
C LEU A 49 -0.14 1.53 4.37
N PHE A 50 0.94 2.31 4.27
CA PHE A 50 0.97 3.67 4.82
C PHE A 50 0.02 4.60 4.08
N GLY A 51 -0.06 4.49 2.75
CA GLY A 51 -1.01 5.25 1.95
C GLY A 51 -2.44 4.94 2.34
N PHE A 52 -2.80 3.65 2.42
CA PHE A 52 -4.14 3.24 2.85
C PHE A 52 -4.48 3.76 4.26
N ALA A 53 -3.56 3.61 5.22
CA ALA A 53 -3.76 4.08 6.59
C ALA A 53 -3.90 5.61 6.69
N ALA A 54 -3.18 6.38 5.88
CA ALA A 54 -3.32 7.83 5.83
C ALA A 54 -4.71 8.25 5.34
N PHE A 55 -5.19 7.66 4.25
CA PHE A 55 -6.53 7.95 3.72
C PHE A 55 -7.66 7.50 4.67
N GLU A 56 -7.48 6.40 5.40
CA GLU A 56 -8.41 5.99 6.48
C GLU A 56 -8.48 7.04 7.59
N ARG A 57 -7.33 7.55 8.05
CA ARG A 57 -7.29 8.59 9.08
C ARG A 57 -7.96 9.89 8.64
N ASP A 58 -7.71 10.33 7.41
CA ASP A 58 -8.31 11.56 6.89
C ASP A 58 -9.83 11.45 6.80
N GLU A 59 -10.36 10.31 6.32
CA GLU A 59 -11.82 10.08 6.31
C GLU A 59 -12.41 10.02 7.72
N LEU A 60 -11.69 9.46 8.69
CA LEU A 60 -12.15 9.39 10.08
C LEU A 60 -12.23 10.77 10.71
N ILE A 61 -11.22 11.62 10.48
CA ILE A 61 -11.20 13.01 10.96
C ILE A 61 -12.33 13.83 10.32
N GLU A 62 -12.56 13.67 9.01
CA GLU A 62 -13.65 14.35 8.32
C GLU A 62 -15.02 13.89 8.85
N HIS A 63 -15.17 12.59 9.12
CA HIS A 63 -16.40 12.05 9.72
C HIS A 63 -16.63 12.58 11.13
N GLU A 64 -15.60 12.64 11.98
CA GLU A 64 -15.70 13.22 13.32
C GLU A 64 -16.05 14.71 13.29
N ARG A 65 -15.47 15.48 12.37
CA ARG A 65 -15.78 16.91 12.20
C ARG A 65 -17.25 17.11 11.79
N ASN A 66 -17.74 16.27 10.88
CA ASN A 66 -19.14 16.27 10.47
C ASN A 66 -20.10 15.93 11.62
N LEU A 67 -19.73 15.00 12.50
CA LEU A 67 -20.52 14.64 13.70
C LEU A 67 -20.52 15.75 14.76
N ARG A 68 -19.43 16.53 14.86
CA ARG A 68 -19.31 17.68 15.78
C ARG A 68 -20.02 18.95 15.29
N GLY A 69 -20.46 18.98 14.03
CA GLY A 69 -21.18 20.12 13.46
C GLY A 69 -20.30 21.35 13.16
N GLU A 70 -18.98 21.21 13.24
CA GLU A 70 -18.01 22.25 12.87
C GLU A 70 -17.84 22.22 11.34
N ARG A 71 -18.57 23.09 10.62
CA ARG A 71 -18.39 23.26 9.16
C ARG A 71 -17.29 24.27 8.85
#